data_AF-X0S053-F1
#
_entry.id   AF-X0S053-F1
#
_cell.length_a   1.000
_cell.length_b   1.000
_cell.length_c   1.000
_cell.angle_alpha   90.00
_cell.angle_beta   90.00
_cell.angle_gamma   90.00
#
_symmetry.space_group_name_H-M   'P 1'
#
loop_
_entity.id
_entity.type
_entity.pdbx_description
1 polymer ?
#
loop_
_entity_poly.entity_id
_entity_poly.type
_entity_poly.pdbx_seq_one_letter_code
_entity_poly.pdbx_strand_id
1 'polypeptide(L)'
;KLVFPGGYFHNNTLMFESPEGIGVIKKIRANKAFISAAGVSEKLGVTCATDYEKETKKAVIESSDTKILLVDSSKFGKIKISHFADLTDFDIVITDSGISKECEEIVKNIGIKLYIV
;
A
#
# COMPACT_ATOMS: atom_id res chain seq x y z
N LYS A 1 -6.93 12.77 18.34
CA LYS A 1 -7.98 11.73 18.37
C LYS A 1 -7.46 10.51 17.61
N LEU A 2 -7.58 9.31 18.17
CA LEU A 2 -7.26 8.05 17.49
C LEU A 2 -8.58 7.35 17.13
N VAL A 3 -8.68 6.84 15.90
CA VAL A 3 -9.80 6.01 15.46
C VAL A 3 -9.21 4.69 15.00
N PHE A 4 -9.74 3.60 15.52
CA PHE A 4 -9.29 2.25 15.17
C PHE A 4 -10.50 1.46 14.64
N PRO A 5 -10.58 1.19 13.32
CA PRO A 5 -11.77 0.59 12.71
C PRO A 5 -12.12 -0.80 13.26
N GLY A 6 -11.15 -1.54 13.80
CA GLY A 6 -11.36 -2.84 14.43
C GLY A 6 -11.90 -3.92 13.48
N GLY A 7 -12.43 -5.01 14.04
CA GLY A 7 -12.96 -6.15 13.28
C GLY A 7 -12.31 -7.48 13.69
N TYR A 8 -12.19 -8.39 12.73
CA TYR A 8 -11.51 -9.67 12.91
C TYR A 8 -9.99 -9.48 12.78
N PHE A 9 -9.24 -9.95 13.79
CA PHE A 9 -7.79 -9.80 13.84
C PHE A 9 -7.08 -10.96 13.14
N HIS A 10 -6.23 -10.63 12.19
CA HIS A 10 -5.36 -11.57 11.48
C HIS A 10 -3.93 -11.48 12.01
N ASN A 11 -3.52 -12.48 12.80
CA ASN A 11 -2.21 -12.50 13.46
C ASN A 11 -1.03 -12.49 12.47
N ASN A 12 -1.18 -13.08 11.28
CA ASN A 12 -0.10 -13.18 10.30
C ASN A 12 0.23 -11.84 9.62
N THR A 13 -0.73 -10.92 9.55
CA THR A 13 -0.60 -9.61 8.90
C THR A 13 -0.71 -8.45 9.89
N LEU A 14 -0.99 -8.75 11.16
CA LEU A 14 -1.23 -7.78 12.25
C LEU A 14 -2.31 -6.76 11.87
N MET A 15 -3.34 -7.23 11.17
CA MET A 15 -4.38 -6.41 10.57
C MET A 15 -5.75 -6.77 11.10
N PHE A 16 -6.62 -5.78 11.20
CA PHE A 16 -8.05 -5.99 11.42
C PHE A 16 -8.80 -5.82 10.10
N GLU A 17 -9.77 -6.69 9.84
CA GLU A 17 -10.71 -6.52 8.74
C GLU A 17 -12.17 -6.57 9.23
N SER A 18 -13.03 -5.78 8.62
CA SER A 18 -14.48 -5.91 8.73
C SER A 18 -15.16 -5.00 7.70
N PRO A 19 -16.36 -5.36 7.21
CA PRO A 19 -17.18 -4.45 6.41
C PRO A 19 -17.47 -3.13 7.14
N GLU A 20 -17.69 -3.17 8.45
CA GLU A 20 -17.94 -1.99 9.30
C GLU A 20 -16.69 -1.10 9.37
N GLY A 21 -15.51 -1.70 9.54
CA GLY A 21 -14.24 -0.99 9.58
C GLY A 21 -13.93 -0.29 8.26
N ILE A 22 -14.22 -0.93 7.12
CA ILE A 22 -14.16 -0.31 5.80
C ILE A 22 -15.13 0.89 5.72
N GLY A 23 -16.34 0.75 6.25
CA GLY A 23 -17.32 1.85 6.34
C GLY A 23 -16.84 3.03 7.19
N VAL A 24 -16.04 2.79 8.24
CA VAL A 24 -15.39 3.85 9.02
C VAL A 24 -14.32 4.55 8.18
N ILE A 25 -13.44 3.77 7.51
CA ILE A 25 -12.36 4.31 6.67
C ILE A 25 -12.93 5.22 5.58
N LYS A 26 -14.00 4.80 4.87
CA LYS A 26 -14.64 5.56 3.80
C LYS A 26 -15.26 6.90 4.23
N LYS A 27 -15.50 7.10 5.53
CA LYS A 27 -16.02 8.36 6.09
C LYS A 27 -14.92 9.34 6.50
N ILE A 28 -13.65 8.91 6.47
CA ILE A 28 -12.50 9.72 6.82
C ILE A 28 -11.90 10.27 5.52
N ARG A 29 -11.41 11.51 5.54
CA ARG A 29 -10.57 12.07 4.48
C ARG A 29 -9.17 12.27 5.03
N ALA A 30 -8.31 11.28 4.83
CA ALA A 30 -6.95 11.32 5.36
C ALA A 30 -6.08 12.23 4.49
N ASN A 31 -5.35 13.17 5.09
CA ASN A 31 -4.38 13.97 4.35
C ASN A 31 -3.22 13.11 3.82
N LYS A 32 -2.84 12.08 4.58
CA LYS A 32 -1.76 11.15 4.22
C LYS A 32 -2.11 9.73 4.65
N ALA A 33 -1.92 8.77 3.77
CA ALA A 33 -1.99 7.35 4.07
C ALA A 33 -0.64 6.68 3.77
N PHE A 34 -0.13 5.96 4.76
CA PHE A 34 1.03 5.07 4.61
C PHE A 34 0.51 3.65 4.45
N ILE A 35 0.86 3.02 3.34
CA ILE A 35 0.29 1.74 2.94
C ILE A 35 1.44 0.79 2.64
N SER A 36 1.44 -0.36 3.29
CA SER A 36 2.41 -1.43 3.03
C SER A 36 1.98 -2.32 1.85
N ALA A 37 2.93 -3.07 1.30
CA ALA A 37 2.66 -4.13 0.34
C ALA A 37 3.60 -5.32 0.54
N ALA A 38 3.20 -6.48 0.02
CA ALA A 38 3.99 -7.70 0.04
C ALA A 38 4.72 -7.96 -1.29
N GLY A 39 4.37 -7.23 -2.35
CA GLY A 39 5.05 -7.24 -3.62
C GLY A 39 4.73 -6.01 -4.47
N VAL A 40 5.72 -5.52 -5.20
CA VAL A 40 5.61 -4.40 -6.14
C VAL A 40 6.12 -4.85 -7.50
N SER A 41 5.26 -4.78 -8.50
CA SER A 41 5.57 -5.10 -9.88
C SER A 41 5.13 -3.95 -10.78
N GLU A 42 5.98 -3.55 -11.72
CA GLU A 42 5.60 -2.59 -12.75
C GLU A 42 4.41 -3.08 -13.59
N LYS A 43 4.39 -4.38 -13.91
CA LYS A 43 3.39 -4.98 -14.82
C LYS A 43 2.14 -5.47 -14.11
N LEU A 44 2.28 -5.99 -12.89
CA LEU A 44 1.19 -6.62 -12.14
C LEU A 44 0.79 -5.80 -10.89
N GLY A 45 1.24 -4.56 -10.80
CA GLY A 45 0.86 -3.62 -9.74
C GLY A 45 1.38 -4.00 -8.36
N VAL A 46 0.66 -3.49 -7.35
CA VAL A 46 0.98 -3.61 -5.93
C VAL A 46 0.10 -4.69 -5.30
N THR A 47 0.74 -5.64 -4.63
CA THR A 47 0.11 -6.89 -4.17
C THR A 47 0.33 -7.14 -2.67
N CYS A 48 -0.62 -7.84 -2.06
CA CYS A 48 -0.59 -8.30 -0.67
C CYS A 48 -0.66 -9.83 -0.59
N ALA A 49 -0.28 -10.38 0.57
CA ALA A 49 -0.09 -11.82 0.75
C ALA A 49 -1.42 -12.57 0.86
N THR A 50 -2.48 -11.87 1.25
CA THR A 50 -3.81 -12.44 1.49
C THR A 50 -4.91 -11.56 0.92
N ASP A 51 -6.04 -12.15 0.58
CA ASP A 51 -7.12 -11.43 -0.11
C ASP A 51 -7.93 -10.51 0.81
N TYR A 52 -8.02 -10.84 2.09
CA TYR A 52 -8.75 -10.04 3.08
C TYR A 52 -8.15 -8.63 3.29
N GLU A 53 -6.88 -8.43 2.96
CA GLU A 53 -6.22 -7.13 3.08
C GLU A 53 -6.75 -6.12 2.03
N LYS A 54 -7.19 -6.64 0.89
CA LYS A 54 -7.42 -5.89 -0.35
C LYS A 54 -8.45 -4.77 -0.19
N GLU A 55 -9.64 -5.10 0.28
CA GLU A 55 -10.75 -4.15 0.32
C GLU A 55 -10.51 -3.03 1.35
N THR A 56 -9.84 -3.36 2.45
CA THR A 56 -9.43 -2.35 3.43
C THR A 56 -8.37 -1.42 2.86
N LYS A 57 -7.34 -1.95 2.17
CA LYS A 57 -6.29 -1.13 1.53
C LYS A 57 -6.88 -0.22 0.44
N LYS A 58 -7.76 -0.75 -0.41
CA LYS A 58 -8.49 0.05 -1.41
C LYS A 58 -9.28 1.19 -0.80
N ALA A 59 -10.04 0.91 0.26
CA ALA A 59 -10.79 1.94 0.96
C ALA A 59 -9.88 3.04 1.52
N VAL A 60 -8.69 2.69 2.03
CA VAL A 60 -7.69 3.66 2.49
C VAL A 60 -7.19 4.51 1.32
N ILE A 61 -6.85 3.91 0.17
CA ILE A 61 -6.40 4.62 -1.03
C ILE A 61 -7.46 5.64 -1.49
N GLU A 62 -8.70 5.18 -1.67
CA GLU A 62 -9.82 6.01 -2.16
C GLU A 62 -10.20 7.16 -1.21
N SER A 63 -9.85 7.01 0.09
CA SER A 63 -10.21 7.94 1.15
C SER A 63 -9.06 8.89 1.53
N SER A 64 -7.98 8.92 0.74
CA SER A 64 -6.76 9.66 1.05
C SER A 64 -6.35 10.65 -0.03
N ASP A 65 -5.84 11.81 0.42
CA ASP A 65 -5.31 12.85 -0.46
C ASP A 65 -3.90 12.48 -0.95
N THR A 66 -2.92 12.33 -0.03
CA THR A 66 -1.59 11.79 -0.36
C THR A 66 -1.50 10.30 -0.02
N LYS A 67 -1.12 9.48 -1.01
CA LYS A 67 -1.02 8.02 -0.95
C LYS A 67 0.45 7.63 -1.02
N ILE A 68 0.95 7.05 0.06
CA ILE A 68 2.37 6.76 0.27
C ILE A 68 2.56 5.25 0.37
N LEU A 69 3.22 4.66 -0.62
CA LEU A 69 3.64 3.27 -0.57
C LEU A 69 4.92 3.15 0.27
N LEU A 70 4.85 2.38 1.36
CA LEU A 70 5.97 2.14 2.25
C LEU A 70 6.38 0.67 2.17
N VAL A 71 7.50 0.38 1.52
CA VAL A 71 7.96 -0.98 1.26
C VAL A 71 9.48 -1.06 1.33
N ASP A 72 10.00 -2.16 1.86
CA ASP A 72 11.42 -2.47 1.75
C ASP A 72 11.79 -2.89 0.30
N SER A 73 13.07 -2.77 -0.02
CA SER A 73 13.64 -3.07 -1.33
C SER A 73 13.41 -4.52 -1.77
N SER A 74 13.25 -5.45 -0.81
CA SER A 74 12.99 -6.87 -1.10
C SER A 74 11.63 -7.13 -1.73
N LYS A 75 10.69 -6.17 -1.67
CA LYS A 75 9.34 -6.28 -2.26
C LYS A 75 9.31 -5.98 -3.76
N PHE A 76 10.29 -5.25 -4.28
CA PHE A 76 10.34 -4.94 -5.70
C PHE A 76 10.62 -6.19 -6.54
N GLY A 77 9.92 -6.32 -7.67
CA GLY A 77 9.96 -7.51 -8.53
C GLY A 77 9.27 -8.73 -7.92
N LYS A 78 8.57 -8.60 -6.78
CA LYS A 78 7.76 -9.67 -6.18
C LYS A 78 6.29 -9.47 -6.51
N ILE A 79 5.60 -10.58 -6.70
CA ILE A 79 4.16 -10.63 -6.94
C ILE A 79 3.57 -11.59 -5.91
N LYS A 80 2.45 -11.19 -5.32
CA LYS A 80 1.64 -12.00 -4.40
C LYS A 80 0.23 -12.17 -4.96
N ILE A 81 -0.57 -12.97 -4.25
CA ILE A 81 -1.83 -13.49 -4.78
C ILE A 81 -2.92 -12.43 -4.95
N SER A 82 -2.89 -11.35 -4.16
CA SER A 82 -3.97 -10.36 -4.16
C SER A 82 -3.44 -8.99 -4.60
N HIS A 83 -3.85 -8.56 -5.78
CA HIS A 83 -3.65 -7.20 -6.29
C HIS A 83 -4.68 -6.26 -5.69
N PHE A 84 -4.23 -5.11 -5.20
CA PHE A 84 -5.12 -4.10 -4.60
C PHE A 84 -4.99 -2.71 -5.21
N ALA A 85 -3.89 -2.39 -5.89
CA ALA A 85 -3.63 -1.09 -6.51
C ALA A 85 -2.55 -1.19 -7.58
N ASP A 86 -2.53 -0.25 -8.51
CA ASP A 86 -1.41 -0.06 -9.43
C ASP A 86 -0.38 0.88 -8.80
N LEU A 87 0.87 0.84 -9.29
CA LEU A 87 1.93 1.69 -8.76
C LEU A 87 1.59 3.18 -8.97
N THR A 88 0.89 3.49 -10.07
CA THR A 88 0.36 4.83 -10.42
C THR A 88 -0.70 5.36 -9.47
N ASP A 89 -1.28 4.52 -8.61
CA ASP A 89 -2.26 4.96 -7.59
C ASP A 89 -1.57 5.66 -6.40
N PHE A 90 -0.23 5.67 -6.35
CA PHE A 90 0.55 6.27 -5.27
C PHE A 90 1.26 7.55 -5.72
N ASP A 91 1.31 8.53 -4.83
CA ASP A 91 2.00 9.80 -5.07
C ASP A 91 3.48 9.72 -4.65
N ILE A 92 3.78 8.87 -3.66
CA ILE A 92 5.09 8.73 -3.05
C ILE A 92 5.41 7.25 -2.79
N VAL A 93 6.65 6.85 -3.05
CA VAL A 93 7.24 5.58 -2.60
C VAL A 93 8.37 5.88 -1.61
N ILE A 94 8.38 5.18 -0.48
CA ILE A 94 9.47 5.21 0.51
C ILE A 94 10.03 3.79 0.63
N THR A 95 11.35 3.66 0.49
CA THR A 95 12.05 2.37 0.55
C THR A 95 13.45 2.52 1.13
N ASP A 96 14.08 1.41 1.51
CA ASP A 96 15.47 1.41 1.99
C ASP A 96 16.50 1.49 0.84
N SER A 97 17.76 1.74 1.19
CA SER A 97 18.87 1.85 0.23
C SER A 97 19.21 0.60 -0.59
N GLY A 98 18.54 -0.54 -0.36
CA GLY A 98 18.73 -1.78 -1.13
C GLY A 98 18.00 -1.83 -2.48
N ILE A 99 17.22 -0.80 -2.84
CA ILE A 99 16.50 -0.75 -4.12
C ILE A 99 17.47 -0.80 -5.31
N SER A 100 17.12 -1.56 -6.36
CA SER A 100 17.93 -1.59 -7.58
C SER A 100 17.74 -0.33 -8.41
N LYS A 101 18.78 0.07 -9.16
CA LYS A 101 18.70 1.22 -10.07
C LYS A 101 17.57 1.11 -11.09
N GLU A 102 17.32 -0.10 -11.59
CA GLU A 102 16.20 -0.39 -12.49
C GLU A 102 14.84 -0.07 -11.83
N CYS A 103 14.63 -0.51 -10.59
CA CYS A 103 13.40 -0.21 -9.86
C CYS A 103 13.27 1.28 -9.51
N GLU A 104 14.37 1.96 -9.19
CA GLU A 104 14.35 3.41 -9.00
C GLU A 104 13.92 4.15 -10.26
N GLU A 105 14.46 3.75 -11.42
CA GLU A 105 14.13 4.34 -12.72
C GLU A 105 12.66 4.13 -13.07
N ILE A 106 12.12 2.93 -12.84
CA ILE A 106 10.69 2.64 -13.03
C ILE A 106 9.83 3.61 -12.21
N VAL A 107 10.09 3.75 -10.91
CA VAL A 107 9.30 4.64 -10.03
C VAL A 107 9.38 6.10 -10.51
N LYS A 108 10.58 6.56 -10.88
CA LYS A 108 10.81 7.93 -11.36
C LYS A 108 10.14 8.18 -12.72
N ASN A 109 10.20 7.22 -13.63
CA ASN A 109 9.62 7.33 -14.98
C ASN A 109 8.09 7.40 -14.96
N ILE A 110 7.45 6.76 -13.97
CA ILE A 110 6.00 6.83 -13.75
C ILE A 110 5.60 8.19 -13.11
N GLY A 111 6.57 9.03 -12.72
CA GLY A 111 6.32 10.35 -12.14
C GLY A 111 6.04 10.32 -10.64
N ILE A 112 6.35 9.21 -9.97
CA ILE A 112 6.11 9.03 -8.53
C ILE A 112 7.33 9.51 -7.75
N LYS A 113 7.09 10.25 -6.66
CA LYS A 113 8.20 10.74 -5.83
C LYS A 113 8.81 9.59 -5.03
N LEU A 114 10.10 9.32 -5.23
CA LEU A 114 10.84 8.31 -4.50
C LEU A 114 11.67 8.92 -3.37
N TYR A 115 11.55 8.37 -2.16
CA TYR A 115 12.48 8.60 -1.06
C TYR A 115 13.20 7.30 -0.70
N ILE A 116 14.52 7.38 -0.61
CA ILE A 116 15.39 6.31 -0.15
C ILE A 116 15.87 6.68 1.26
N VAL A 117 15.64 5.81 2.24
CA VAL A 117 15.95 6.03 3.66
C VAL A 117 16.88 4.98 4.25
#